data_AF-A0A4R6EF84-F1
#
_entry.id   AF-A0A4R6EF84-F1
#
_cell.length_a   1.000
_cell.length_b   1.000
_cell.length_c   1.000
_cell.angle_alpha   90.00
_cell.angle_beta   90.00
_cell.angle_gamma   90.00
#
_symmetry.space_group_name_H-M   'P 1'
#
loop_
_entity.id
_entity.type
_entity.pdbx_description
1 polymer ?
#
loop_
_entity_poly.entity_id
_entity_poly.type
_entity_poly.pdbx_seq_one_letter_code
_entity_poly.pdbx_strand_id
1 'polypeptide(L)'
;MRPFPALTLLPLLAVGALMTPAAHAETAPAQQPGHLRLVDPLDRPNDGYCLDVVGSGRYIRFDLPLTAHNCKPGLYADEAVVMEANGYIRFPAYHACATVAGLDGRALPGAALVPRECGERTPFMEADKLQRFTHRPDGRIELTGSGLCLTVGKESATTFEPTHRWRPLFVERCEATDAQRSRWVFSVPAGA
;
A
#
# COMPACT_ATOMS: atom_id res chain seq x y z
N MET A 1 54.59 54.75 43.41
CA MET A 1 54.83 53.34 43.04
C MET A 1 53.51 52.79 42.51
N ARG A 2 53.46 52.43 41.22
CA ARG A 2 52.28 51.83 40.58
C ARG A 2 52.60 50.36 40.29
N PRO A 3 51.76 49.37 40.66
CA PRO A 3 51.94 48.01 40.19
C PRO A 3 51.29 47.83 38.80
N PHE A 4 52.01 47.12 37.94
CA PHE A 4 51.62 46.72 36.60
C PHE A 4 50.50 45.67 36.62
N PRO A 5 49.63 45.59 35.59
CA PRO A 5 48.71 44.48 35.46
C PRO A 5 49.42 43.27 34.83
N ALA A 6 49.19 42.10 35.42
CA ALA A 6 49.64 40.82 34.89
C ALA A 6 48.80 40.43 33.66
N LEU A 7 49.49 40.09 32.56
CA LEU A 7 48.90 39.63 31.32
C LEU A 7 48.65 38.12 31.43
N THR A 8 47.40 37.70 31.55
CA THR A 8 47.00 36.28 31.54
C THR A 8 46.83 35.80 30.09
N LEU A 9 47.68 34.86 29.67
CA LEU A 9 47.49 34.11 28.41
C LEU A 9 46.25 33.21 28.51
N LEU A 10 45.32 33.35 27.56
CA LEU A 10 44.29 32.34 27.31
C LEU A 10 44.86 31.22 26.42
N PRO A 11 44.60 29.93 26.71
CA PRO A 11 44.95 28.85 25.81
C PRO A 11 43.93 28.78 24.67
N LEU A 12 44.42 28.76 23.43
CA LEU A 12 43.64 28.57 22.21
C LEU A 12 43.23 27.08 22.11
N LEU A 13 42.00 26.75 22.50
CA LEU A 13 41.42 25.42 22.26
C LEU A 13 41.01 25.32 20.78
N ALA A 14 41.82 24.63 19.98
CA ALA A 14 41.49 24.28 18.62
C ALA A 14 40.38 23.20 18.61
N VAL A 15 39.13 23.63 18.40
CA VAL A 15 38.00 22.73 18.17
C VAL A 15 38.11 22.21 16.73
N GLY A 16 38.64 21.00 16.59
CA GLY A 16 38.63 20.28 15.32
C GLY A 16 37.19 19.90 14.95
N ALA A 17 36.62 20.59 13.96
CA ALA A 17 35.33 20.24 13.39
C ALA A 17 35.46 18.91 12.61
N LEU A 18 35.02 17.82 13.23
CA LEU A 18 34.82 16.53 12.56
C LEU A 18 33.66 16.70 11.57
N MET A 19 34.00 16.94 10.31
CA MET A 19 33.08 16.89 9.18
C MET A 19 32.68 15.43 8.96
N THR A 20 31.52 15.02 9.48
CA THR A 20 30.91 13.75 9.10
C THR A 20 30.39 13.86 7.68
N PRO A 21 30.74 12.93 6.77
CA PRO A 21 30.21 12.96 5.42
C PRO A 21 28.69 12.73 5.47
N ALA A 22 27.94 13.58 4.79
CA ALA A 22 26.51 13.41 4.61
C ALA A 22 26.25 12.10 3.85
N ALA A 23 25.65 11.13 4.53
CA ALA A 23 25.15 9.92 3.90
C ALA A 23 24.09 10.33 2.87
N HIS A 24 24.43 10.20 1.58
CA HIS A 24 23.46 10.35 0.52
C HIS A 24 22.50 9.17 0.65
N ALA A 25 21.25 9.45 1.00
CA ALA A 25 20.19 8.46 0.95
C ALA A 25 20.02 8.04 -0.51
N GLU A 26 20.56 6.87 -0.85
CA GLU A 26 20.35 6.25 -2.15
C GLU A 26 18.85 6.03 -2.30
N THR A 27 18.23 6.79 -3.22
CA THR A 27 16.80 6.67 -3.48
C THR A 27 16.61 5.30 -4.12
N ALA A 28 15.98 4.37 -3.39
CA ALA A 28 15.67 3.06 -3.92
C ALA A 28 14.96 3.22 -5.28
N PRO A 29 15.30 2.40 -6.29
CA PRO A 29 14.67 2.51 -7.60
C PRO A 29 13.15 2.41 -7.44
N ALA A 30 12.43 3.36 -8.04
CA ALA A 30 10.98 3.36 -8.03
C ALA A 30 10.49 2.03 -8.62
N GLN A 31 9.76 1.24 -7.83
CA GLN A 31 9.22 -0.04 -8.29
C GLN A 31 8.18 0.22 -9.38
N GLN A 32 8.31 -0.54 -10.47
CA GLN A 32 7.44 -0.41 -11.64
C GLN A 32 5.98 -0.69 -11.25
N PRO A 33 5.02 0.19 -11.62
CA PRO A 33 3.60 -0.08 -11.42
C PRO A 33 3.10 -1.29 -12.22
N GLY A 34 2.13 -2.00 -11.67
CA GLY A 34 1.49 -3.14 -12.31
C GLY A 34 0.12 -3.42 -11.70
N HIS A 35 -0.54 -4.48 -12.16
CA HIS A 35 -1.76 -4.98 -11.56
C HIS A 35 -1.46 -5.87 -10.37
N LEU A 36 -2.28 -5.75 -9.33
CA LEU A 36 -2.43 -6.81 -8.35
C LEU A 36 -3.67 -7.63 -8.70
N ARG A 37 -3.45 -8.82 -9.26
CA ARG A 37 -4.47 -9.66 -9.89
C ARG A 37 -4.77 -10.90 -9.05
N LEU A 38 -6.02 -11.30 -8.96
CA LEU A 38 -6.43 -12.58 -8.39
C LEU A 38 -5.94 -13.72 -9.29
N VAL A 39 -5.33 -14.74 -8.69
CA VAL A 39 -4.75 -15.88 -9.43
C VAL A 39 -5.85 -16.70 -10.12
N ASP A 40 -6.95 -16.97 -9.43
CA ASP A 40 -8.11 -17.61 -10.03
C ASP A 40 -8.98 -16.55 -10.72
N PRO A 41 -9.33 -16.71 -12.01
CA PRO A 41 -10.17 -15.75 -12.71
C PRO A 41 -11.64 -15.76 -12.26
N LEU A 42 -12.07 -16.76 -11.48
CA LEU A 42 -13.45 -17.00 -11.07
C LEU A 42 -14.40 -17.01 -12.30
N ASP A 43 -15.44 -16.18 -12.30
CA ASP A 43 -16.41 -16.00 -13.39
C ASP A 43 -15.90 -15.10 -14.53
N ARG A 44 -14.61 -14.72 -14.52
CA ARG A 44 -13.98 -13.82 -15.49
C ARG A 44 -12.79 -14.50 -16.20
N PRO A 45 -12.99 -15.56 -17.01
CA PRO A 45 -11.90 -16.34 -17.59
C PRO A 45 -10.95 -15.54 -18.49
N ASN A 46 -11.41 -14.44 -19.10
CA ASN A 46 -10.64 -13.68 -20.08
C ASN A 46 -9.80 -12.55 -19.47
N ASP A 47 -10.31 -11.89 -18.43
CA ASP A 47 -9.68 -10.71 -17.83
C ASP A 47 -9.47 -10.82 -16.32
N GLY A 48 -10.09 -11.78 -15.63
CA GLY A 48 -9.90 -12.01 -14.21
C GLY A 48 -10.34 -10.84 -13.35
N TYR A 49 -9.78 -10.71 -12.15
CA TYR A 49 -10.06 -9.62 -11.22
C TYR A 49 -8.77 -8.96 -10.73
N CYS A 50 -8.76 -7.62 -10.68
CA CYS A 50 -7.67 -6.78 -10.23
C CYS A 50 -8.11 -5.87 -9.08
N LEU A 51 -7.16 -5.50 -8.22
CA LEU A 51 -7.37 -4.48 -7.19
C LEU A 51 -7.69 -3.13 -7.85
N ASP A 52 -8.80 -2.51 -7.47
CA ASP A 52 -9.32 -1.30 -8.13
C ASP A 52 -9.80 -0.25 -7.11
N VAL A 53 -9.48 1.03 -7.40
CA VAL A 53 -10.08 2.18 -6.73
C VAL A 53 -11.36 2.57 -7.45
N VAL A 54 -12.48 2.57 -6.74
CA VAL A 54 -13.79 2.90 -7.32
C VAL A 54 -13.79 4.29 -7.96
N GLY A 55 -14.21 4.33 -9.22
CA GLY A 55 -14.46 5.55 -9.98
C GLY A 55 -13.70 5.58 -11.29
N SER A 56 -13.64 6.75 -11.93
CA SER A 56 -12.86 6.94 -13.15
C SER A 56 -12.59 8.43 -13.38
N GLY A 57 -11.36 8.77 -13.78
CA GLY A 57 -10.95 10.15 -14.05
C GLY A 57 -11.24 11.08 -12.87
N ARG A 58 -12.07 12.11 -13.09
CA ARG A 58 -12.46 13.07 -12.04
C ARG A 58 -13.45 12.53 -11.00
N TYR A 59 -13.95 11.31 -11.18
CA TYR A 59 -14.96 10.70 -10.32
C TYR A 59 -14.40 9.60 -9.41
N ILE A 60 -13.09 9.57 -9.21
CA ILE A 60 -12.44 8.66 -8.24
C ILE A 60 -12.97 8.93 -6.83
N ARG A 61 -13.27 7.87 -6.08
CA ARG A 61 -13.92 7.89 -4.77
C ARG A 61 -13.03 7.28 -3.70
N PHE A 62 -12.32 8.14 -2.97
CA PHE A 62 -11.49 7.70 -1.84
C PHE A 62 -12.28 7.42 -0.55
N ASP A 63 -13.56 7.77 -0.54
CA ASP A 63 -14.50 7.53 0.55
C ASP A 63 -15.21 6.16 0.45
N LEU A 64 -14.99 5.42 -0.64
CA LEU A 64 -15.56 4.09 -0.85
C LEU A 64 -14.49 3.00 -0.68
N PRO A 65 -14.90 1.76 -0.34
CA PRO A 65 -13.99 0.63 -0.32
C PRO A 65 -13.34 0.38 -1.69
N LEU A 66 -12.09 -0.11 -1.65
CA LEU A 66 -11.48 -0.76 -2.80
C LEU A 66 -12.32 -1.97 -3.21
N THR A 67 -12.27 -2.32 -4.49
CA THR A 67 -12.97 -3.49 -5.02
C THR A 67 -12.01 -4.39 -5.77
N ALA A 68 -12.45 -5.62 -6.03
CA ALA A 68 -11.87 -6.43 -7.08
C ALA A 68 -12.73 -6.23 -8.33
N HIS A 69 -12.23 -5.47 -9.30
CA HIS A 69 -12.89 -5.18 -10.57
C HIS A 69 -12.29 -6.07 -11.67
N ASN A 70 -13.00 -6.35 -12.75
CA ASN A 70 -12.38 -7.08 -13.86
C ASN A 70 -11.18 -6.31 -14.41
N CYS A 71 -10.04 -6.99 -14.59
CA CYS A 71 -8.81 -6.29 -14.98
C CYS A 71 -8.97 -5.59 -16.33
N LYS A 72 -8.42 -4.39 -16.44
CA LYS A 72 -8.43 -3.63 -17.67
C LYS A 72 -7.38 -4.18 -18.65
N PRO A 73 -7.58 -4.01 -19.98
CA PRO A 73 -6.63 -4.49 -20.99
C PRO A 73 -5.27 -3.76 -20.99
N GLY A 74 -5.09 -2.76 -20.13
CA GLY A 74 -3.85 -2.03 -19.90
C GLY A 74 -3.81 -1.47 -18.48
N LEU A 75 -2.72 -0.78 -18.13
CA LEU A 75 -2.52 -0.30 -16.77
C LEU A 75 -3.11 1.10 -16.55
N TYR A 76 -4.36 1.16 -16.10
CA TYR A 76 -5.03 2.42 -15.76
C TYR A 76 -4.74 2.82 -14.31
N ALA A 77 -4.77 4.12 -14.02
CA ALA A 77 -4.36 4.71 -12.74
C ALA A 77 -5.06 4.12 -11.50
N ASP A 78 -6.30 3.65 -11.65
CA ASP A 78 -7.13 3.03 -10.62
C ASP A 78 -6.90 1.53 -10.39
N GLU A 79 -6.25 0.83 -11.32
CA GLU A 79 -5.78 -0.55 -11.15
C GLU A 79 -4.25 -0.67 -11.12
N ALA A 80 -3.55 0.47 -11.15
CA ALA A 80 -2.11 0.55 -11.11
C ALA A 80 -1.64 0.61 -9.66
N VAL A 81 -0.86 -0.38 -9.24
CA VAL A 81 -0.26 -0.41 -7.91
C VAL A 81 1.23 -0.67 -7.94
N VAL A 82 1.90 -0.24 -6.89
CA VAL A 82 3.28 -0.56 -6.56
C VAL A 82 3.28 -1.34 -5.25
N MET A 83 3.92 -2.50 -5.24
CA MET A 83 4.18 -3.26 -4.02
C MET A 83 5.51 -2.80 -3.41
N GLU A 84 5.42 -1.93 -2.41
CA GLU A 84 6.58 -1.31 -1.79
C GLU A 84 7.33 -2.28 -0.86
N ALA A 85 8.65 -2.11 -0.76
CA ALA A 85 9.49 -2.92 0.13
C ALA A 85 9.12 -2.77 1.63
N ASN A 86 8.45 -1.66 2.00
CA ASN A 86 7.92 -1.41 3.34
C ASN A 86 6.57 -2.13 3.62
N GLY A 87 6.03 -2.86 2.63
CA GLY A 87 4.76 -3.58 2.69
C GLY A 87 3.55 -2.78 2.21
N TYR A 88 3.69 -1.54 1.76
CA TYR A 88 2.58 -0.78 1.21
C TYR A 88 2.16 -1.31 -0.16
N ILE A 89 0.84 -1.32 -0.41
CA ILE A 89 0.27 -1.43 -1.74
C ILE A 89 -0.20 -0.03 -2.13
N ARG A 90 0.63 0.67 -2.90
CA ARG A 90 0.44 2.09 -3.24
C ARG A 90 -0.19 2.25 -4.61
N PHE A 91 -1.19 3.12 -4.73
CA PHE A 91 -1.71 3.65 -5.98
C PHE A 91 -0.94 4.93 -6.34
N PRO A 92 0.05 4.88 -7.26
CA PRO A 92 1.00 5.97 -7.45
C PRO A 92 0.35 7.26 -7.96
N ALA A 93 -0.63 7.14 -8.85
CA ALA A 93 -1.34 8.28 -9.44
C ALA A 93 -2.19 9.07 -8.42
N TYR A 94 -2.55 8.44 -7.30
CA TYR A 94 -3.41 9.02 -6.28
C TYR A 94 -2.70 9.29 -4.96
N HIS A 95 -1.41 8.95 -4.86
CA HIS A 95 -0.64 9.02 -3.63
C HIS A 95 -1.30 8.32 -2.43
N ALA A 96 -2.13 7.31 -2.70
CA ALA A 96 -2.90 6.57 -1.71
C ALA A 96 -2.36 5.15 -1.51
N CYS A 97 -2.60 4.57 -0.35
CA CYS A 97 -2.28 3.19 -0.01
C CYS A 97 -3.56 2.41 0.31
N ALA A 98 -3.59 1.15 -0.10
CA ALA A 98 -4.61 0.23 0.35
C ALA A 98 -4.54 0.08 1.88
N THR A 99 -5.64 0.34 2.56
CA THR A 99 -5.70 0.39 4.03
C THR A 99 -6.84 -0.49 4.50
N VAL A 100 -6.57 -1.45 5.37
CA VAL A 100 -7.65 -2.23 5.98
C VAL A 100 -8.41 -1.34 6.95
N ALA A 101 -9.74 -1.29 6.84
CA ALA A 101 -10.58 -0.59 7.80
C ALA A 101 -10.38 -1.20 9.19
N GLY A 102 -10.06 -0.38 10.17
CA GLY A 102 -9.71 -0.85 11.50
C GLY A 102 -9.64 0.28 12.50
N LEU A 103 -9.49 -0.10 13.77
CA LEU A 103 -9.39 0.83 14.89
C LEU A 103 -8.12 0.51 15.66
N ASP A 104 -7.36 1.54 16.04
CA ASP A 104 -6.16 1.39 16.87
C ASP A 104 -5.16 0.37 16.29
N GLY A 105 -4.94 0.45 14.97
CA GLY A 105 -4.02 -0.40 14.23
C GLY A 105 -4.43 -1.88 14.14
N ARG A 106 -5.70 -2.21 14.44
CA ARG A 106 -6.25 -3.56 14.41
C ARG A 106 -7.45 -3.66 13.49
N ALA A 107 -7.52 -4.74 12.73
CA ALA A 107 -8.65 -5.08 11.88
C ALA A 107 -9.32 -6.37 12.38
N LEU A 108 -10.59 -6.55 12.00
CA LEU A 108 -11.33 -7.78 12.20
C LEU A 108 -11.57 -8.48 10.86
N PRO A 109 -11.80 -9.80 10.86
CA PRO A 109 -12.31 -10.49 9.68
C PRO A 109 -13.56 -9.80 9.10
N GLY A 110 -13.64 -9.73 7.79
CA GLY A 110 -14.66 -9.00 7.05
C GLY A 110 -14.40 -7.50 6.87
N ALA A 111 -13.33 -6.95 7.47
CA ALA A 111 -12.99 -5.55 7.29
C ALA A 111 -12.62 -5.23 5.83
N ALA A 112 -13.28 -4.22 5.27
CA ALA A 112 -13.02 -3.76 3.91
C ALA A 112 -11.65 -3.08 3.79
N LEU A 113 -11.13 -2.97 2.57
CA LEU A 113 -9.99 -2.09 2.29
C LEU A 113 -10.51 -0.75 1.78
N VAL A 114 -9.90 0.35 2.21
CA VAL A 114 -10.17 1.72 1.76
C VAL A 114 -8.87 2.38 1.31
N PRO A 115 -8.89 3.23 0.28
CA PRO A 115 -7.71 4.01 -0.10
C PRO A 115 -7.53 5.19 0.88
N ARG A 116 -6.37 5.29 1.52
CA ARG A 116 -6.02 6.38 2.44
C ARG A 116 -4.64 6.94 2.11
N GLU A 117 -4.29 8.09 2.68
CA GLU A 117 -2.91 8.57 2.61
C GLU A 117 -1.97 7.52 3.20
N CYS A 118 -0.85 7.27 2.51
CA CYS A 118 0.16 6.33 2.96
C CYS A 118 0.78 6.83 4.27
N GLY A 119 0.79 5.99 5.30
CA GLY A 119 1.28 6.34 6.63
C GLY A 119 0.41 7.35 7.38
N GLU A 120 -0.87 7.51 7.04
CA GLU A 120 -1.79 8.39 7.79
C GLU A 120 -1.79 8.05 9.29
N ARG A 121 -1.62 9.07 10.13
CA ARG A 121 -1.69 8.95 11.59
C ARG A 121 -2.56 10.05 12.16
N THR A 122 -3.73 9.67 12.66
CA THR A 122 -4.67 10.54 13.36
C THR A 122 -5.17 9.83 14.61
N PRO A 123 -5.77 10.54 15.59
CA PRO A 123 -6.31 9.91 16.81
C PRO A 123 -7.32 8.78 16.57
N PHE A 124 -7.89 8.69 15.36
CA PHE A 124 -8.88 7.69 14.97
C PHE A 124 -8.41 6.78 13.83
N MET A 125 -7.17 6.98 13.33
CA MET A 125 -6.60 6.23 12.22
C MET A 125 -5.09 6.06 12.40
N GLU A 126 -4.66 4.89 12.87
CA GLU A 126 -3.25 4.47 12.82
C GLU A 126 -3.04 3.63 11.55
N ALA A 127 -3.06 4.28 10.38
CA ALA A 127 -3.10 3.60 9.09
C ALA A 127 -1.83 2.79 8.81
N ASP A 128 -0.67 3.20 9.35
CA ASP A 128 0.59 2.52 9.06
C ASP A 128 0.54 1.01 9.37
N LYS A 129 -0.05 0.61 10.50
CA LYS A 129 -0.22 -0.81 10.84
C LYS A 129 -1.26 -1.51 9.96
N LEU A 130 -2.23 -0.75 9.43
CA LEU A 130 -3.33 -1.21 8.59
C LEU A 130 -3.00 -1.21 7.08
N GLN A 131 -1.81 -0.75 6.71
CA GLN A 131 -1.33 -0.61 5.33
C GLN A 131 -0.15 -1.51 5.00
N ARG A 132 0.37 -2.27 5.98
CA ARG A 132 1.53 -3.16 5.79
C ARG A 132 1.06 -4.56 5.44
N PHE A 133 1.44 -5.01 4.26
CA PHE A 133 1.10 -6.32 3.75
C PHE A 133 2.32 -7.17 3.47
N THR A 134 2.18 -8.47 3.69
CA THR A 134 3.16 -9.49 3.35
C THR A 134 2.59 -10.38 2.26
N HIS A 135 3.28 -10.47 1.12
CA HIS A 135 2.97 -11.47 0.10
C HIS A 135 3.58 -12.80 0.51
N ARG A 136 2.71 -13.78 0.81
CA ARG A 136 3.11 -15.10 1.28
C ARG A 136 3.51 -15.99 0.09
N PRO A 137 4.36 -17.01 0.30
CA PRO A 137 4.76 -17.95 -0.75
C PRO A 137 3.60 -18.72 -1.39
N ASP A 138 2.47 -18.85 -0.71
CA ASP A 138 1.26 -19.52 -1.22
C ASP A 138 0.37 -18.59 -2.08
N GLY A 139 0.85 -17.38 -2.37
CA GLY A 139 0.15 -16.36 -3.16
C GLY A 139 -0.82 -15.50 -2.35
N ARG A 140 -1.08 -15.79 -1.08
CA ARG A 140 -1.96 -14.92 -0.27
C ARG A 140 -1.25 -13.64 0.14
N ILE A 141 -1.98 -12.53 0.22
CA ILE A 141 -1.47 -11.27 0.75
C ILE A 141 -2.09 -11.05 2.12
N GLU A 142 -1.26 -11.04 3.14
CA GLU A 142 -1.67 -10.90 4.54
C GLU A 142 -1.45 -9.47 5.02
N LEU A 143 -2.40 -8.91 5.78
CA LEU A 143 -2.10 -7.78 6.65
C LEU A 143 -1.07 -8.24 7.71
N THR A 144 0.16 -7.73 7.62
CA THR A 144 1.35 -8.33 8.23
C THR A 144 1.16 -8.71 9.70
N GLY A 145 1.28 -10.00 9.99
CA GLY A 145 1.25 -10.54 11.35
C GLY A 145 -0.15 -10.65 11.98
N SER A 146 -1.21 -10.37 11.23
CA SER A 146 -2.59 -10.42 11.73
C SER A 146 -3.28 -11.77 11.51
N GLY A 147 -2.77 -12.60 10.59
CA GLY A 147 -3.48 -13.78 10.10
C GLY A 147 -4.69 -13.46 9.21
N LEU A 148 -4.87 -12.20 8.78
CA LEU A 148 -5.94 -11.78 7.89
C LEU A 148 -5.40 -11.56 6.47
N CYS A 149 -6.01 -12.19 5.48
CA CYS A 149 -5.61 -12.17 4.08
C CYS A 149 -6.62 -11.42 3.20
N LEU A 150 -6.11 -10.65 2.22
CA LEU A 150 -6.92 -10.03 1.16
C LEU A 150 -7.75 -11.10 0.46
N THR A 151 -9.06 -10.86 0.42
CA THR A 151 -10.07 -11.82 0.01
C THR A 151 -11.15 -11.13 -0.80
N VAL A 152 -11.51 -11.73 -1.94
CA VAL A 152 -12.67 -11.30 -2.73
C VAL A 152 -13.95 -11.99 -2.28
N GLY A 153 -15.07 -11.27 -2.39
CA GLY A 153 -16.40 -11.76 -2.10
C GLY A 153 -16.83 -12.92 -3.01
N LYS A 154 -17.79 -13.71 -2.53
CA LYS A 154 -18.35 -14.87 -3.25
C LYS A 154 -19.20 -14.48 -4.46
N GLU A 155 -19.81 -13.31 -4.41
CA GLU A 155 -20.73 -12.81 -5.43
C GLU A 155 -20.08 -11.68 -6.23
N SER A 156 -20.40 -11.63 -7.52
CA SER A 156 -20.07 -10.52 -8.41
C SER A 156 -21.36 -9.82 -8.85
N ALA A 157 -21.25 -8.52 -9.17
CA ALA A 157 -22.33 -7.74 -9.74
C ALA A 157 -21.82 -6.91 -10.92
N THR A 158 -22.73 -6.45 -11.79
CA THR A 158 -22.38 -5.47 -12.82
C THR A 158 -22.12 -4.11 -12.21
N THR A 159 -21.32 -3.29 -12.91
CA THR A 159 -21.28 -1.85 -12.67
C THR A 159 -22.39 -1.14 -13.48
N PHE A 160 -22.26 0.16 -13.76
CA PHE A 160 -23.11 0.85 -14.73
C PHE A 160 -22.84 0.39 -16.18
N GLU A 161 -21.65 -0.15 -16.44
CA GLU A 161 -21.28 -0.79 -17.71
C GLU A 161 -21.62 -2.29 -17.61
N PRO A 162 -22.55 -2.82 -18.43
CA PRO A 162 -23.04 -4.20 -18.33
C PRO A 162 -21.98 -5.30 -18.44
N THR A 163 -20.87 -5.02 -19.13
CA THR A 163 -19.77 -5.96 -19.31
C THR A 163 -18.80 -5.99 -18.14
N HIS A 164 -18.79 -4.94 -17.31
CA HIS A 164 -17.88 -4.80 -16.18
C HIS A 164 -18.44 -5.48 -14.93
N ARG A 165 -17.56 -6.17 -14.21
CA ARG A 165 -17.89 -6.91 -12.99
C ARG A 165 -17.02 -6.47 -11.84
N TRP A 166 -17.62 -6.42 -10.66
CA TRP A 166 -16.92 -6.15 -9.42
C TRP A 166 -17.32 -7.14 -8.33
N ARG A 167 -16.41 -7.33 -7.37
CA ARG A 167 -16.62 -8.09 -6.13
C ARG A 167 -16.21 -7.25 -4.93
N PRO A 168 -16.87 -7.41 -3.77
CA PRO A 168 -16.37 -6.84 -2.51
C PRO A 168 -14.95 -7.32 -2.23
N LEU A 169 -14.11 -6.43 -1.69
CA LEU A 169 -12.75 -6.76 -1.26
C LEU A 169 -12.60 -6.45 0.23
N PHE A 170 -12.12 -7.43 0.98
CA PHE A 170 -11.97 -7.36 2.44
C PHE A 170 -10.81 -8.24 2.89
N VAL A 171 -10.51 -8.22 4.19
CA VAL A 171 -9.61 -9.20 4.81
C VAL A 171 -10.40 -10.25 5.58
N GLU A 172 -9.97 -11.51 5.50
CA GLU A 172 -10.55 -12.63 6.23
C GLU A 172 -9.44 -13.53 6.77
N ARG A 173 -9.71 -14.35 7.77
CA ARG A 173 -8.75 -15.33 8.28
C ARG A 173 -8.16 -16.13 7.13
N CYS A 174 -6.84 -16.11 7.03
CA CYS A 174 -6.13 -16.77 5.95
C CYS A 174 -6.48 -18.26 5.90
N GLU A 175 -6.57 -18.94 7.04
CA GLU A 175 -6.87 -20.37 7.15
C GLU A 175 -8.33 -20.75 6.83
N ALA A 176 -9.27 -19.80 6.97
CA ALA A 176 -10.69 -20.06 6.73
C ALA A 176 -11.12 -19.72 5.29
N THR A 177 -10.25 -19.06 4.52
CA THR A 177 -10.58 -18.55 3.20
C THR A 177 -10.18 -19.51 2.08
N ASP A 178 -11.08 -19.65 1.11
CA ASP A 178 -10.84 -20.35 -0.14
C ASP A 178 -9.64 -19.75 -0.91
N ALA A 179 -8.73 -20.61 -1.35
CA ALA A 179 -7.55 -20.21 -2.13
C ALA A 179 -7.94 -19.51 -3.44
N GLN A 180 -9.05 -19.88 -4.08
CA GLN A 180 -9.52 -19.24 -5.30
C GLN A 180 -9.87 -17.77 -5.10
N ARG A 181 -10.23 -17.37 -3.87
CA ARG A 181 -10.62 -15.99 -3.55
C ARG A 181 -9.57 -15.18 -2.80
N SER A 182 -8.40 -15.76 -2.52
CA SER A 182 -7.40 -15.14 -1.64
C SER A 182 -5.97 -15.16 -2.16
N ARG A 183 -5.70 -15.83 -3.28
CA ARG A 183 -4.37 -15.84 -3.90
C ARG A 183 -4.25 -14.76 -4.96
N TRP A 184 -3.20 -13.97 -4.86
CA TRP A 184 -2.90 -12.82 -5.70
C TRP A 184 -1.52 -12.94 -6.33
N VAL A 185 -1.38 -12.36 -7.51
CA VAL A 185 -0.14 -12.24 -8.26
C VAL A 185 0.01 -10.80 -8.73
N PHE A 186 1.22 -10.28 -8.62
CA PHE A 186 1.58 -9.01 -9.23
C PHE A 186 2.02 -9.25 -10.69
N SER A 187 1.46 -8.50 -11.63
CA SER A 187 1.84 -8.57 -13.03
C SER A 187 1.93 -7.19 -13.66
N VAL A 188 2.96 -6.98 -14.47
CA VAL A 188 3.09 -5.79 -15.31
C VAL A 188 2.49 -6.11 -16.68
N PRO A 189 1.43 -5.43 -17.13
CA PRO A 189 0.87 -5.64 -18.46
C PRO A 189 1.89 -5.34 -19.56
N ALA A 190 1.84 -6.08 -20.66
CA ALA A 190 2.67 -5.78 -21.82
C ALA A 190 2.29 -4.39 -22.38
N GLY A 191 3.25 -3.46 -22.41
CA GLY A 191 3.05 -2.09 -22.90
C GLY A 191 2.75 -1.04 -21.83
N ALA A 192 2.94 -1.35 -20.54
CA ALA A 192 2.98 -0.37 -19.44
C ALA A 192 4.25 0.51 -19.48
#